data_AF-A0A847AXK1-F1
#
_entry.id   AF-A0A847AXK1-F1
#
_cell.length_a   1.000
_cell.length_b   1.000
_cell.length_c   1.000
_cell.angle_alpha   90.00
_cell.angle_beta   90.00
_cell.angle_gamma   90.00
#
_symmetry.space_group_name_H-M   'P 1'
#
loop_
_entity.id
_entity.type
_entity.pdbx_description
1 polymer ?
#
loop_
_entity_poly.entity_id
_entity_poly.type
_entity_poly.pdbx_seq_one_letter_code
_entity_poly.pdbx_strand_id
1 'polypeptide(L)'
;MAIPKKINKIINKHGKIVEFEPDKIVNSLVSTMVDVERVNKWIAESRAKKYYESVYRRAYDRFYSLSWLLDDVFKKYINFVPEERFRRLEHACVTGRLSIVLLEEYREFSGEKTNLSTEALEEFITCQINNEELEDKYRSGLFPSVSDEEKTELVSFLVRKVLEYSSRDLTKAELYPSREYLMDIIETVLKDIGEIELTEGFMMFREGKKKVRDGEILPEQFTNNGIHYDECHRVLEWNIEHECESLFSLNEWIENRNGKDIRELVKLSDKRYKDNVNDAIEKILGHKDEIKVIIVAGPSCSNKTTTTVITETELSKIGLKFKQLNVDDYFKNLEDQPKDEFGDYDFEMPEAIDMDLLNEHFRDLLAGKSIQKPCYNFLSGKRDAMAEFFLADDEILLIDCLHGLYRKLTASVPAHNKFSIYIESMNILRNSEGTYTRWADIRMLKRMIRDVKYRGYGTGQTLAHWPYVRKGELKHILPYIFSTDAVINSGLPYELPVLKKALEGLLPDDEFIDKLRQEGRLDPYVRGIRVRGLLDTVSAFPDLDLIPGESPIREFIGGSTYIIPHND
;
A
#
# COMPACT_ATOMS: atom_id res chain seq x y z
N MET A 1 9.67 -29.93 -21.12
CA MET A 1 8.31 -30.31 -20.66
C MET A 1 7.32 -29.57 -21.55
N ALA A 2 6.47 -30.27 -22.29
CA ALA A 2 5.47 -29.59 -23.14
C ALA A 2 4.62 -28.62 -22.30
N ILE A 3 4.36 -27.43 -22.85
CA ILE A 3 3.56 -26.41 -22.17
C ILE A 3 2.14 -26.96 -21.99
N PRO A 4 1.63 -27.01 -20.76
CA PRO A 4 0.33 -27.61 -20.54
C PRO A 4 -0.76 -26.68 -21.08
N LYS A 5 -1.78 -27.23 -21.75
CA LYS A 5 -2.95 -26.47 -22.23
C LYS A 5 -3.90 -25.98 -21.12
N LYS A 6 -3.59 -26.30 -19.87
CA LYS A 6 -4.34 -25.93 -18.66
C LYS A 6 -3.45 -26.03 -17.41
N ILE A 7 -3.77 -25.26 -16.36
CA ILE A 7 -3.07 -25.36 -15.07
C ILE A 7 -3.51 -26.65 -14.37
N ASN A 8 -2.70 -27.71 -14.49
CA ASN A 8 -2.96 -28.98 -13.82
C ASN A 8 -2.24 -29.11 -12.48
N LYS A 9 -1.09 -28.45 -12.32
CA LYS A 9 -0.22 -28.60 -11.15
C LYS A 9 0.23 -27.25 -10.63
N ILE A 10 0.33 -27.14 -9.32
CA ILE A 10 0.82 -25.94 -8.62
C ILE A 10 1.81 -26.31 -7.53
N ILE A 11 2.58 -25.32 -7.09
CA ILE A 11 3.42 -25.44 -5.89
C ILE A 11 2.59 -25.02 -4.67
N ASN A 12 2.40 -25.95 -3.74
CA ASN A 12 1.71 -25.66 -2.49
C ASN A 12 2.60 -24.88 -1.50
N LYS A 13 2.03 -24.50 -0.35
CA LYS A 13 2.72 -23.75 0.71
C LYS A 13 3.97 -24.44 1.29
N HIS A 14 4.19 -25.73 1.02
CA HIS A 14 5.35 -26.50 1.48
C HIS A 14 6.37 -26.74 0.36
N GLY A 15 6.27 -26.05 -0.77
CA GLY A 15 7.17 -26.22 -1.91
C GLY A 15 6.98 -27.54 -2.68
N LYS A 16 5.87 -28.25 -2.44
CA LYS A 16 5.55 -29.52 -3.11
C LYS A 16 4.63 -29.27 -4.32
N ILE A 17 4.89 -29.98 -5.41
CA ILE A 17 4.03 -30.00 -6.59
C ILE A 17 2.81 -30.85 -6.27
N VAL A 18 1.63 -30.28 -6.42
CA VAL A 18 0.33 -30.93 -6.19
C VAL A 18 -0.60 -30.65 -7.35
N GLU A 19 -1.66 -31.44 -7.49
CA GLU A 19 -2.73 -31.15 -8.45
C GLU A 19 -3.45 -29.84 -8.09
N PHE A 20 -3.83 -29.08 -9.12
CA PHE A 20 -4.57 -27.85 -8.99
C PHE A 20 -6.04 -28.15 -8.65
N GLU A 21 -6.53 -27.54 -7.57
CA GLU A 21 -7.91 -27.68 -7.12
C GLU A 21 -8.62 -26.32 -7.24
N PRO A 22 -9.51 -26.14 -8.24
CA PRO A 22 -10.29 -24.92 -8.44
C PRO A 22 -11.01 -24.41 -7.18
N ASP A 23 -11.58 -25.34 -6.41
CA ASP A 23 -12.36 -25.05 -5.21
C ASP A 23 -11.56 -24.28 -4.16
N LYS A 24 -10.23 -24.39 -4.13
CA LYS A 24 -9.39 -23.63 -3.18
C LYS A 24 -9.43 -22.12 -3.45
N ILE A 25 -9.47 -21.71 -4.72
CA ILE A 25 -9.58 -20.29 -5.08
C ILE A 25 -10.99 -19.79 -4.75
N VAL A 26 -12.01 -20.53 -5.17
CA VAL A 26 -13.41 -20.19 -4.91
C VAL A 26 -13.67 -20.06 -3.42
N ASN A 27 -13.27 -21.06 -2.62
CA ASN A 27 -13.43 -21.02 -1.17
C ASN A 27 -12.68 -19.86 -0.52
N SER A 28 -11.49 -19.51 -1.02
CA SER A 28 -10.76 -18.35 -0.51
C SER A 28 -11.52 -17.04 -0.76
N LEU A 29 -12.06 -16.85 -1.97
CA LEU A 29 -12.88 -15.68 -2.32
C LEU A 29 -14.17 -15.64 -1.50
N VAL A 30 -14.86 -16.78 -1.34
CA VAL A 30 -16.07 -16.88 -0.52
C VAL A 30 -15.77 -16.51 0.93
N SER A 31 -14.72 -17.07 1.52
CA SER A 31 -14.32 -16.72 2.89
C SER A 31 -14.04 -15.23 3.01
N THR A 32 -13.32 -14.63 2.07
CA THR A 32 -13.09 -13.17 2.10
C THR A 32 -14.40 -12.38 2.00
N MET A 33 -15.30 -12.69 1.08
CA MET A 33 -16.58 -11.96 0.95
C MET A 33 -17.45 -12.10 2.22
N VAL A 34 -17.47 -13.27 2.83
CA VAL A 34 -18.24 -13.53 4.05
C VAL A 34 -17.59 -12.83 5.26
N ASP A 35 -16.28 -12.98 5.42
CA ASP A 35 -15.55 -12.52 6.61
C ASP A 35 -15.23 -11.01 6.57
N VAL A 36 -15.10 -10.43 5.38
CA VAL A 36 -14.72 -9.02 5.16
C VAL A 36 -15.92 -8.16 4.77
N GLU A 37 -16.65 -8.54 3.73
CA GLU A 37 -17.79 -7.76 3.23
C GLU A 37 -19.11 -8.10 3.95
N ARG A 38 -19.12 -9.14 4.81
CA ARG A 38 -20.33 -9.65 5.48
C ARG A 38 -21.45 -10.04 4.50
N VAL A 39 -21.07 -10.43 3.29
CA VAL A 39 -22.01 -10.84 2.23
C VAL A 39 -22.61 -12.21 2.58
N ASN A 40 -23.89 -12.40 2.26
CA ASN A 40 -24.53 -13.70 2.40
C ASN A 40 -23.76 -14.77 1.61
N LYS A 41 -23.50 -15.93 2.24
CA LYS A 41 -22.70 -17.01 1.65
C LYS A 41 -23.15 -17.43 0.25
N TRP A 42 -24.45 -17.48 -0.03
CA TRP A 42 -24.96 -17.86 -1.36
C TRP A 42 -24.58 -16.84 -2.44
N ILE A 43 -24.66 -15.54 -2.13
CA ILE A 43 -24.23 -14.46 -3.03
C ILE A 43 -22.71 -14.54 -3.24
N ALA A 44 -21.96 -14.78 -2.16
CA ALA A 44 -20.51 -14.91 -2.21
C ALA A 44 -20.08 -16.09 -3.11
N GLU A 45 -20.71 -17.26 -2.99
CA GLU A 45 -20.44 -18.43 -3.84
C GLU A 45 -20.70 -18.13 -5.33
N SER A 46 -21.79 -17.42 -5.63
CA SER A 46 -22.14 -17.03 -7.00
C SER A 46 -21.10 -16.07 -7.59
N ARG A 47 -20.71 -15.03 -6.84
CA ARG A 47 -19.67 -14.06 -7.25
C ARG A 47 -18.30 -14.74 -7.41
N ALA A 48 -17.89 -15.54 -6.44
CA ALA A 48 -16.59 -16.22 -6.44
C ALA A 48 -16.43 -17.17 -7.64
N LYS A 49 -17.50 -17.89 -8.04
CA LYS A 49 -17.48 -18.73 -9.25
C LYS A 49 -17.26 -17.93 -10.53
N LYS A 50 -17.90 -16.75 -10.64
CA LYS A 50 -17.70 -15.85 -11.79
C LYS A 50 -16.26 -15.32 -11.84
N TYR A 51 -15.73 -14.87 -10.71
CA TYR A 51 -14.36 -14.36 -10.66
C TYR A 51 -13.32 -15.46 -10.91
N TYR A 52 -13.57 -16.69 -10.46
CA TYR A 52 -12.68 -17.83 -10.68
C TYR A 52 -12.34 -18.04 -12.16
N GLU A 53 -13.29 -17.91 -13.08
CA GLU A 53 -13.03 -18.09 -14.51
C GLU A 53 -12.02 -17.05 -15.03
N SER A 54 -12.20 -15.78 -14.66
CA SER A 54 -11.27 -14.70 -14.99
C SER A 54 -9.90 -14.89 -14.33
N VAL A 55 -9.87 -15.32 -13.06
CA VAL A 55 -8.64 -15.62 -12.31
C VAL A 55 -7.87 -16.73 -12.98
N TYR A 56 -8.54 -17.84 -13.29
CA TYR A 56 -7.93 -19.01 -13.90
C TYR A 56 -7.37 -18.68 -15.28
N ARG A 57 -8.15 -17.99 -16.12
CA ARG A 57 -7.71 -17.55 -17.45
C ARG A 57 -6.49 -16.64 -17.33
N ARG A 58 -6.54 -15.61 -16.47
CA ARG A 58 -5.41 -14.70 -16.30
C ARG A 58 -4.17 -15.40 -15.74
N ALA A 59 -4.34 -16.35 -14.81
CA ALA A 59 -3.23 -17.12 -14.27
C ALA A 59 -2.54 -17.95 -15.35
N TYR A 60 -3.33 -18.55 -16.25
CA TYR A 60 -2.82 -19.31 -17.40
C TYR A 60 -2.13 -18.39 -18.39
N ASP A 61 -2.78 -17.29 -18.76
CA ASP A 61 -2.28 -16.31 -19.70
C ASP A 61 -0.91 -15.76 -19.27
N ARG A 62 -0.81 -15.32 -18.00
CA ARG A 62 0.42 -14.78 -17.42
C ARG A 62 1.52 -15.81 -17.15
N PHE A 63 1.25 -17.11 -17.27
CA PHE A 63 2.23 -18.15 -16.95
C PHE A 63 2.64 -19.05 -18.13
N TYR A 64 1.70 -19.37 -19.01
CA TYR A 64 1.88 -20.37 -20.07
C TYR A 64 1.51 -19.86 -21.47
N SER A 65 0.69 -18.82 -21.61
CA SER A 65 0.23 -18.37 -22.94
C SER A 65 1.32 -17.55 -23.64
N LEU A 66 1.90 -18.11 -24.71
CA LEU A 66 2.88 -17.39 -25.53
C LEU A 66 2.33 -16.06 -26.04
N SER A 67 1.10 -16.07 -26.59
CA SER A 67 0.48 -14.89 -27.18
C SER A 67 0.23 -13.76 -26.20
N TRP A 68 -0.23 -14.10 -25.00
CA TRP A 68 -0.43 -13.10 -23.97
C TRP A 68 0.89 -12.52 -23.47
N LEU A 69 1.92 -13.37 -23.31
CA LEU A 69 3.23 -12.96 -22.80
C LEU A 69 3.98 -12.07 -23.79
N LEU A 70 3.88 -12.35 -25.08
CA LEU A 70 4.43 -11.47 -26.12
C LEU A 70 3.72 -10.13 -26.13
N ASP A 71 2.38 -10.09 -26.12
CA ASP A 71 1.59 -8.85 -26.01
C ASP A 71 1.97 -8.01 -24.78
N ASP A 72 2.09 -8.61 -23.58
CA ASP A 72 2.47 -7.88 -22.36
C ASP A 72 3.91 -7.34 -22.43
N VAL A 73 4.85 -8.08 -23.04
CA VAL A 73 6.22 -7.59 -23.28
C VAL A 73 6.22 -6.41 -24.27
N PHE A 74 5.48 -6.49 -25.38
CA PHE A 74 5.36 -5.39 -26.33
C PHE A 74 4.74 -4.15 -25.69
N LYS A 75 3.65 -4.33 -24.94
CA LYS A 75 3.01 -3.24 -24.20
C LYS A 75 3.98 -2.56 -23.25
N LYS A 76 4.80 -3.32 -22.52
CA LYS A 76 5.81 -2.75 -21.61
C LYS A 76 6.92 -2.05 -22.37
N TYR A 77 7.45 -2.67 -23.43
CA TYR A 77 8.49 -2.09 -24.28
C TYR A 77 8.06 -0.72 -24.82
N ILE A 78 6.84 -0.61 -25.34
CA ILE A 78 6.31 0.64 -25.92
C ILE A 78 6.12 1.72 -24.83
N ASN A 79 5.67 1.34 -23.64
CA ASN A 79 5.41 2.28 -22.54
C ASN A 79 6.68 2.73 -21.79
N PHE A 80 7.78 2.01 -21.93
CA PHE A 80 9.04 2.42 -21.32
C PHE A 80 9.73 3.51 -22.15
N VAL A 81 10.35 4.43 -21.42
CA VAL A 81 11.24 5.46 -21.98
C VAL A 81 12.30 4.77 -22.86
N PRO A 82 12.53 5.18 -24.12
CA PRO A 82 13.35 4.46 -25.09
C PRO A 82 14.71 4.00 -24.54
N GLU A 83 15.42 4.88 -23.85
CA GLU A 83 16.75 4.62 -23.29
C GLU A 83 16.74 3.61 -22.13
N GLU A 84 15.58 3.35 -21.53
CA GLU A 84 15.42 2.43 -20.40
C GLU A 84 14.79 1.08 -20.77
N ARG A 85 14.31 0.91 -22.01
CA ARG A 85 13.47 -0.24 -22.42
C ARG A 85 14.09 -1.59 -22.05
N PHE A 86 15.29 -1.87 -22.55
CA PHE A 86 15.96 -3.15 -22.30
C PHE A 86 16.40 -3.31 -20.85
N ARG A 87 16.83 -2.22 -20.19
CA ARG A 87 17.17 -2.24 -18.76
C ARG A 87 15.97 -2.64 -17.91
N ARG A 88 14.79 -2.07 -18.18
CA ARG A 88 13.55 -2.40 -17.47
C ARG A 88 13.04 -3.80 -17.83
N LEU A 89 13.11 -4.20 -19.11
CA LEU A 89 12.72 -5.54 -19.54
C LEU A 89 13.62 -6.65 -18.97
N GLU A 90 14.93 -6.43 -18.82
CA GLU A 90 15.87 -7.41 -18.25
C GLU A 90 15.40 -7.91 -16.88
N HIS A 91 14.84 -7.02 -16.07
CA HIS A 91 14.37 -7.32 -14.71
C HIS A 91 12.87 -7.62 -14.64
N ALA A 92 12.14 -7.54 -15.75
CA ALA A 92 10.70 -7.77 -15.76
C ALA A 92 10.37 -9.27 -15.65
N CYS A 93 9.51 -9.64 -14.70
CA CYS A 93 9.07 -11.03 -14.49
C CYS A 93 8.47 -11.67 -15.76
N VAL A 94 7.73 -10.89 -16.56
CA VAL A 94 7.13 -11.34 -17.83
C VAL A 94 8.19 -11.77 -18.85
N THR A 95 9.34 -11.10 -18.91
CA THR A 95 10.44 -11.45 -19.81
C THR A 95 10.99 -12.83 -19.49
N GLY A 96 11.24 -13.12 -18.21
CA GLY A 96 11.70 -14.44 -17.77
C GLY A 96 10.67 -15.52 -18.11
N ARG A 97 9.38 -15.20 -17.89
CA ARG A 97 8.29 -16.11 -18.19
C ARG A 97 8.18 -16.43 -19.68
N LEU A 98 8.18 -15.41 -20.53
CA LEU A 98 8.19 -15.51 -21.98
C LEU A 98 9.37 -16.33 -22.47
N SER A 99 10.57 -16.07 -21.94
CA SER A 99 11.79 -16.78 -22.34
C SER A 99 11.68 -18.29 -22.10
N ILE A 100 11.10 -18.71 -20.97
CA ILE A 100 10.90 -20.13 -20.70
C ILE A 100 9.81 -20.73 -21.59
N VAL A 101 8.73 -19.99 -21.88
CA VAL A 101 7.68 -20.44 -22.79
C VAL A 101 8.24 -20.61 -24.22
N LEU A 102 8.98 -19.63 -24.73
CA LEU A 102 9.68 -19.71 -26.01
C LEU A 102 10.67 -20.89 -26.05
N LEU A 103 11.40 -21.15 -24.96
CA LEU A 103 12.32 -22.28 -24.87
C LEU A 103 11.59 -23.62 -25.02
N GLU A 104 10.47 -23.81 -24.31
CA GLU A 104 9.71 -25.06 -24.36
C GLU A 104 8.97 -25.24 -25.69
N GLU A 105 8.41 -24.17 -26.26
CA GLU A 105 7.80 -24.19 -27.60
C GLU A 105 8.84 -24.49 -28.69
N TYR A 106 10.04 -23.88 -28.62
CA TYR A 106 11.12 -24.18 -29.55
C TYR A 106 11.58 -25.63 -29.44
N ARG A 107 11.71 -26.17 -28.21
CA ARG A 107 12.06 -27.58 -27.97
C ARG A 107 11.02 -28.54 -28.55
N GLU A 108 9.74 -28.17 -28.50
CA GLU A 108 8.64 -28.93 -29.08
C GLU A 108 8.65 -28.85 -30.62
N PHE A 109 8.90 -27.66 -31.18
CA PHE A 109 8.97 -27.41 -32.61
C PHE A 109 10.17 -28.07 -33.30
N SER A 110 11.38 -27.90 -32.75
CA SER A 110 12.64 -28.38 -33.33
C SER A 110 12.96 -29.84 -32.98
N GLY A 111 12.44 -30.34 -31.86
CA GLY A 111 12.86 -31.60 -31.26
C GLY A 111 14.26 -31.55 -30.61
N GLU A 112 14.96 -30.42 -30.68
CA GLU A 112 16.29 -30.21 -30.10
C GLU A 112 16.18 -30.05 -28.58
N LYS A 113 16.82 -30.96 -27.83
CA LYS A 113 16.82 -30.90 -26.35
C LYS A 113 18.06 -30.21 -25.77
N THR A 114 19.16 -30.16 -26.52
CA THR A 114 20.48 -29.68 -26.09
C THR A 114 21.19 -29.00 -27.26
N ASN A 115 21.97 -27.94 -26.99
CA ASN A 115 22.73 -27.16 -27.99
C ASN A 115 21.84 -26.52 -29.08
N LEU A 116 21.00 -25.58 -28.65
CA LEU A 116 20.12 -24.80 -29.52
C LEU A 116 20.93 -24.01 -30.54
N SER A 117 20.56 -24.07 -31.83
CA SER A 117 21.11 -23.19 -32.85
C SER A 117 20.62 -21.76 -32.65
N THR A 118 21.54 -20.81 -32.48
CA THR A 118 21.20 -19.38 -32.33
C THR A 118 20.42 -18.86 -33.54
N GLU A 119 20.84 -19.22 -34.75
CA GLU A 119 20.21 -18.79 -36.01
C GLU A 119 18.79 -19.34 -36.12
N ALA A 120 18.58 -20.63 -35.83
CA ALA A 120 17.25 -21.24 -35.90
C ALA A 120 16.31 -20.69 -34.81
N LEU A 121 16.85 -20.37 -33.63
CA LEU A 121 16.09 -19.75 -32.55
C LEU A 121 15.69 -18.31 -32.89
N GLU A 122 16.57 -17.56 -33.54
CA GLU A 122 16.29 -16.20 -34.03
C GLU A 122 15.17 -16.21 -35.09
N GLU A 123 15.22 -17.12 -36.06
CA GLU A 123 14.16 -17.32 -37.05
C GLU A 123 12.83 -17.70 -36.39
N PHE A 124 12.86 -18.62 -35.41
CA PHE A 124 11.67 -19.04 -34.67
C PHE A 124 11.02 -17.89 -33.92
N ILE A 125 11.79 -17.14 -33.12
CA ILE A 125 11.26 -16.02 -32.32
C ILE A 125 10.74 -14.90 -33.23
N THR A 126 11.46 -14.61 -34.32
CA THR A 126 11.02 -13.66 -35.35
C THR A 126 9.68 -14.08 -35.93
N CYS A 127 9.51 -15.38 -36.23
CA CYS A 127 8.25 -15.92 -36.73
C CYS A 127 7.11 -15.78 -35.70
N GLN A 128 7.35 -16.06 -34.42
CA GLN A 128 6.34 -15.87 -33.36
C GLN A 128 5.91 -14.41 -33.24
N ILE A 129 6.87 -13.48 -33.22
CA ILE A 129 6.60 -12.03 -33.14
C ILE A 129 5.81 -11.55 -34.37
N ASN A 130 6.13 -12.03 -35.56
CA ASN A 130 5.47 -11.59 -36.80
C ASN A 130 4.09 -12.24 -37.01
N ASN A 131 3.88 -13.46 -36.51
CA ASN A 131 2.60 -14.17 -36.58
C ASN A 131 1.58 -13.66 -35.57
N GLU A 132 2.03 -12.95 -34.53
CA GLU A 132 1.11 -12.29 -33.62
C GLU A 132 0.50 -11.05 -34.26
N GLU A 133 -0.76 -11.18 -34.65
CA GLU A 133 -1.64 -10.03 -34.80
C GLU A 133 -1.86 -9.43 -33.40
N LEU A 134 -1.06 -8.42 -33.04
CA LEU A 134 -1.33 -7.56 -31.87
C LEU A 134 -2.82 -7.21 -31.86
N GLU A 135 -3.52 -7.44 -30.73
CA GLU A 135 -4.97 -7.25 -30.64
C GLU A 135 -5.39 -5.89 -31.23
N ASP A 136 -6.43 -5.87 -32.09
CA ASP A 136 -6.89 -4.69 -32.85
C ASP A 136 -7.10 -3.42 -32.00
N LYS A 137 -7.36 -3.56 -30.68
CA LYS A 137 -7.49 -2.44 -29.75
C LYS A 137 -6.21 -1.60 -29.56
N TYR A 138 -5.05 -2.11 -29.97
CA TYR A 138 -3.76 -1.41 -29.92
C TYR A 138 -3.35 -0.78 -31.26
N ARG A 139 -4.11 -1.03 -32.35
CA ARG A 139 -3.95 -0.34 -33.64
C ARG A 139 -4.60 1.05 -33.66
N SER A 140 -5.41 1.41 -32.65
CA SER A 140 -6.10 2.70 -32.60
C SER A 140 -5.16 3.83 -32.16
N GLY A 141 -4.34 4.33 -33.08
CA GLY A 141 -3.84 5.73 -33.16
C GLY A 141 -3.05 6.35 -32.00
N LEU A 142 -2.88 5.68 -30.85
CA LEU A 142 -2.30 6.25 -29.63
C LEU A 142 -0.96 5.60 -29.20
N PHE A 143 -0.56 4.50 -29.83
CA PHE A 143 0.71 3.81 -29.55
C PHE A 143 1.62 3.81 -30.79
N PRO A 144 2.91 4.15 -30.67
CA PRO A 144 3.84 4.13 -31.80
C PRO A 144 4.04 2.70 -32.32
N SER A 145 4.11 2.54 -33.65
CA SER A 145 4.50 1.26 -34.27
C SER A 145 5.96 0.96 -33.96
N VAL A 146 6.26 -0.23 -33.44
CA VAL A 146 7.63 -0.70 -33.22
C VAL A 146 8.31 -0.86 -34.58
N SER A 147 9.45 -0.19 -34.78
CA SER A 147 10.21 -0.26 -36.03
C SER A 147 10.79 -1.65 -36.26
N ASP A 148 11.12 -1.99 -37.50
CA ASP A 148 11.76 -3.29 -37.79
C ASP A 148 13.14 -3.41 -37.14
N GLU A 149 13.84 -2.30 -36.92
CA GLU A 149 15.08 -2.23 -36.15
C GLU A 149 14.82 -2.58 -34.67
N GLU A 150 13.83 -1.96 -34.04
CA GLU A 150 13.44 -2.22 -32.65
C GLU A 150 12.97 -3.67 -32.43
N LYS A 151 12.26 -4.25 -33.41
CA LYS A 151 11.88 -5.67 -33.40
C LYS A 151 13.11 -6.57 -33.45
N THR A 152 14.09 -6.24 -34.29
CA THR A 152 15.34 -7.01 -34.42
C THR A 152 16.14 -6.98 -33.12
N GLU A 153 16.20 -5.82 -32.46
CA GLU A 153 16.83 -5.69 -31.15
C GLU A 153 16.09 -6.50 -30.07
N LEU A 154 14.75 -6.47 -30.08
CA LEU A 154 13.92 -7.25 -29.15
C LEU A 154 14.09 -8.77 -29.37
N VAL A 155 14.13 -9.22 -30.61
CA VAL A 155 14.43 -10.63 -30.96
C VAL A 155 15.80 -11.02 -30.40
N SER A 156 16.84 -10.23 -30.69
CA SER A 156 18.20 -10.48 -30.19
C SER A 156 18.25 -10.55 -28.66
N PHE A 157 17.53 -9.65 -27.99
CA PHE A 157 17.36 -9.65 -26.54
C PHE A 157 16.70 -10.94 -26.03
N LEU A 158 15.59 -11.37 -26.64
CA LEU A 158 14.87 -12.59 -26.24
C LEU A 158 15.68 -13.86 -26.51
N VAL A 159 16.38 -13.94 -27.65
CA VAL A 159 17.31 -15.04 -27.97
C VAL A 159 18.33 -15.22 -26.85
N ARG A 160 18.99 -14.12 -26.42
CA ARG A 160 19.94 -14.15 -25.30
C ARG A 160 19.31 -14.68 -24.02
N LYS A 161 18.11 -14.22 -23.66
CA LYS A 161 17.40 -14.69 -22.45
C LYS A 161 17.02 -16.17 -22.56
N VAL A 162 16.52 -16.63 -23.70
CA VAL A 162 16.18 -18.04 -23.93
C VAL A 162 17.44 -18.92 -23.79
N LEU A 163 18.57 -18.49 -24.35
CA LEU A 163 19.84 -19.19 -24.21
C LEU A 163 20.29 -19.27 -22.74
N GLU A 164 20.15 -18.19 -21.97
CA GLU A 164 20.42 -18.17 -20.52
C GLU A 164 19.61 -19.24 -19.78
N TYR A 165 18.29 -19.30 -20.01
CA TYR A 165 17.43 -20.33 -19.39
C TYR A 165 17.72 -21.75 -19.89
N SER A 166 18.18 -21.91 -21.13
CA SER A 166 18.53 -23.23 -21.68
C SER A 166 19.82 -23.82 -21.11
N SER A 167 20.71 -22.96 -20.60
CA SER A 167 22.02 -23.34 -20.06
C SER A 167 21.96 -24.03 -18.67
N ARG A 168 20.79 -24.05 -18.04
CA ARG A 168 20.60 -24.61 -16.69
C ARG A 168 19.28 -25.37 -16.56
N ASP A 169 19.20 -26.17 -15.50
CA ASP A 169 17.93 -26.76 -15.10
C ASP A 169 16.97 -25.70 -14.56
N LEU A 170 15.72 -25.77 -15.02
CA LEU A 170 14.65 -24.91 -14.54
C LEU A 170 14.18 -25.35 -13.15
N THR A 171 14.00 -24.38 -12.28
CA THR A 171 13.48 -24.59 -10.93
C THR A 171 12.00 -24.96 -10.96
N LYS A 172 11.49 -25.49 -9.85
CA LYS A 172 10.05 -25.80 -9.73
C LYS A 172 9.18 -24.57 -9.95
N ALA A 173 9.57 -23.41 -9.41
CA ALA A 173 8.83 -22.15 -9.52
C ALA A 173 8.77 -21.61 -10.96
N GLU A 174 9.75 -21.96 -11.78
CA GLU A 174 9.78 -21.64 -13.21
C GLU A 174 8.95 -22.60 -14.07
N LEU A 175 8.58 -23.76 -13.54
CA LEU A 175 7.78 -24.75 -14.28
C LEU A 175 6.30 -24.74 -13.87
N TYR A 176 6.02 -24.41 -12.61
CA TYR A 176 4.68 -24.51 -12.04
C TYR A 176 4.31 -23.24 -11.28
N PRO A 177 3.10 -22.69 -11.49
CA PRO A 177 2.63 -21.56 -10.72
C PRO A 177 2.54 -21.94 -9.23
N SER A 178 2.92 -21.02 -8.36
CA SER A 178 2.80 -21.21 -6.92
C SER A 178 1.41 -20.81 -6.41
N ARG A 179 1.05 -21.27 -5.21
CA ARG A 179 -0.13 -20.78 -4.50
C ARG A 179 -0.10 -19.25 -4.36
N GLU A 180 1.05 -18.67 -4.02
CA GLU A 180 1.18 -17.22 -3.84
C GLU A 180 1.00 -16.47 -5.17
N TYR A 181 1.54 -17.01 -6.27
CA TYR A 181 1.30 -16.48 -7.62
C TYR A 181 -0.20 -16.43 -7.93
N LEU A 182 -0.95 -17.51 -7.67
CA LEU A 182 -2.40 -17.51 -7.89
C LEU A 182 -3.13 -16.48 -7.01
N MET A 183 -2.66 -16.24 -5.79
CA MET A 183 -3.23 -15.23 -4.91
C MET A 183 -2.98 -13.81 -5.43
N ASP A 184 -1.79 -13.54 -5.96
CA ASP A 184 -1.48 -12.26 -6.60
C ASP A 184 -2.31 -12.06 -7.88
N ILE A 185 -2.59 -13.13 -8.64
CA ILE A 185 -3.50 -13.08 -9.79
C ILE A 185 -4.93 -12.72 -9.35
N ILE A 186 -5.42 -13.25 -8.22
CA ILE A 186 -6.73 -12.85 -7.68
C ILE A 186 -6.75 -11.35 -7.42
N GLU A 187 -5.72 -10.80 -6.74
CA GLU A 187 -5.62 -9.36 -6.49
C GLU A 187 -5.62 -8.55 -7.79
N THR A 188 -4.85 -8.96 -8.81
CA THR A 188 -4.82 -8.28 -10.11
C THR A 188 -6.19 -8.31 -10.79
N VAL A 189 -6.83 -9.48 -10.87
CA VAL A 189 -8.08 -9.65 -11.61
C VAL A 189 -9.22 -8.88 -10.96
N LEU A 190 -9.31 -8.90 -9.63
CA LEU A 190 -10.32 -8.12 -8.91
C LEU A 190 -10.13 -6.61 -9.11
N LYS A 191 -8.89 -6.12 -9.13
CA LYS A 191 -8.60 -4.70 -9.47
C LYS A 191 -8.98 -4.37 -10.91
N ASP A 192 -8.64 -5.24 -11.86
CA ASP A 192 -8.92 -5.05 -13.29
C ASP A 192 -10.42 -4.99 -13.61
N ILE A 193 -11.28 -5.57 -12.77
CA ILE A 193 -12.75 -5.50 -12.91
C ILE A 193 -13.40 -4.45 -11.99
N GLY A 194 -12.61 -3.71 -11.21
CA GLY A 194 -13.10 -2.65 -10.33
C GLY A 194 -13.60 -3.09 -8.95
N GLU A 195 -13.37 -4.35 -8.55
CA GLU A 195 -13.73 -4.90 -7.23
C GLU A 195 -12.68 -4.49 -6.16
N ILE A 196 -12.55 -3.17 -5.96
CA ILE A 196 -11.48 -2.59 -5.13
C ILE A 196 -11.64 -2.95 -3.65
N GLU A 197 -12.85 -2.85 -3.09
CA GLU A 197 -13.12 -3.22 -1.69
C GLU A 197 -12.79 -4.68 -1.42
N LEU A 198 -13.30 -5.57 -2.28
CA LEU A 198 -13.02 -7.00 -2.18
C LEU A 198 -11.52 -7.29 -2.27
N THR A 199 -10.82 -6.58 -3.16
CA THR A 199 -9.37 -6.76 -3.30
C THR A 199 -8.63 -6.36 -2.03
N GLU A 200 -8.91 -5.17 -1.48
CA GLU A 200 -8.26 -4.72 -0.24
C GLU A 200 -8.58 -5.68 0.93
N GLY A 201 -9.84 -6.12 1.02
CA GLY A 201 -10.28 -7.13 1.97
C GLY A 201 -9.54 -8.46 1.83
N PHE A 202 -9.38 -8.94 0.60
CA PHE A 202 -8.65 -10.16 0.28
C PHE A 202 -7.18 -10.06 0.70
N MET A 203 -6.53 -8.93 0.40
CA MET A 203 -5.14 -8.67 0.75
C MET A 203 -4.94 -8.72 2.27
N MET A 204 -5.76 -8.01 3.04
CA MET A 204 -5.70 -8.01 4.51
C MET A 204 -5.96 -9.40 5.09
N PHE A 205 -7.02 -10.06 4.61
CA PHE A 205 -7.38 -11.38 5.09
C PHE A 205 -6.28 -12.40 4.86
N ARG A 206 -5.65 -12.37 3.68
CA ARG A 206 -4.54 -13.25 3.31
C ARG A 206 -3.32 -12.99 4.18
N GLU A 207 -2.90 -11.73 4.30
CA GLU A 207 -1.71 -11.38 5.09
C GLU A 207 -1.92 -11.62 6.58
N GLY A 208 -3.10 -11.30 7.12
CA GLY A 208 -3.39 -11.58 8.52
C GLY A 208 -3.44 -13.08 8.83
N LYS A 209 -4.08 -13.91 7.99
CA LYS A 209 -4.01 -15.38 8.15
C LYS A 209 -2.59 -15.93 8.05
N LYS A 210 -1.76 -15.34 7.20
CA LYS A 210 -0.34 -15.68 7.10
C LYS A 210 0.39 -15.34 8.41
N LYS A 211 0.17 -14.14 8.95
CA LYS A 211 0.78 -13.69 10.23
C LYS A 211 0.34 -14.52 11.43
N VAL A 212 -0.93 -14.89 11.52
CA VAL A 212 -1.43 -15.81 12.56
C VAL A 212 -0.74 -17.17 12.46
N ARG A 213 -0.65 -17.73 11.24
CA ARG A 213 0.00 -19.02 11.00
C ARG A 213 1.49 -18.99 11.34
N ASP A 214 2.16 -17.89 11.00
CA ASP A 214 3.60 -17.72 11.21
C ASP A 214 3.92 -17.30 12.68
N GLY A 215 2.90 -17.13 13.52
CA GLY A 215 3.03 -16.81 14.95
C GLY A 215 3.36 -15.35 15.24
N GLU A 216 3.21 -14.45 14.27
CA GLU A 216 3.49 -13.02 14.43
C GLU A 216 2.42 -12.26 15.23
N ILE A 217 1.17 -12.74 15.14
CA ILE A 217 0.00 -12.26 15.89
C ILE A 217 -0.83 -13.44 16.37
N LEU A 218 -1.56 -13.25 17.45
CA LEU A 218 -2.53 -14.24 17.93
C LEU A 218 -3.81 -14.23 17.07
N PRO A 219 -4.57 -15.33 16.99
CA PRO A 219 -5.86 -15.36 16.29
C PRO A 219 -6.84 -14.27 16.75
N GLU A 220 -6.82 -13.90 18.04
CA GLU A 220 -7.67 -12.87 18.63
C GLU A 220 -7.23 -11.45 18.23
N GLN A 221 -5.97 -11.30 17.79
CA GLN A 221 -5.43 -10.03 17.29
C GLN A 221 -5.66 -9.85 15.79
N PHE A 222 -6.22 -10.84 15.10
CA PHE A 222 -6.44 -10.76 13.67
C PHE A 222 -7.72 -10.00 13.33
N THR A 223 -7.55 -8.87 12.64
CA THR A 223 -8.66 -8.14 12.00
C THR A 223 -8.91 -8.69 10.59
N ASN A 224 -10.12 -9.17 10.31
CA ASN A 224 -10.44 -9.69 8.99
C ASN A 224 -10.41 -8.60 7.90
N ASN A 225 -10.75 -7.35 8.25
CA ASN A 225 -10.97 -6.26 7.29
C ASN A 225 -10.28 -4.93 7.67
N GLY A 226 -9.40 -4.94 8.67
CA GLY A 226 -8.67 -3.74 9.08
C GLY A 226 -9.51 -2.71 9.83
N ILE A 227 -10.76 -3.01 10.17
CA ILE A 227 -11.66 -2.09 10.87
C ILE A 227 -11.59 -2.34 12.38
N HIS A 228 -11.27 -1.29 13.14
CA HIS A 228 -11.37 -1.30 14.60
C HIS A 228 -12.81 -0.95 15.02
N TYR A 229 -13.69 -1.96 15.00
CA TYR A 229 -15.14 -1.77 15.17
C TYR A 229 -15.54 -1.03 16.46
N ASP A 230 -14.88 -1.30 17.58
CA ASP A 230 -15.18 -0.64 18.85
C ASP A 230 -14.92 0.87 18.78
N GLU A 231 -13.86 1.27 18.07
CA GLU A 231 -13.52 2.68 17.92
C GLU A 231 -14.43 3.34 16.90
N CYS A 232 -14.74 2.65 15.80
CA CYS A 232 -15.72 3.12 14.82
C CYS A 232 -17.11 3.33 15.45
N HIS A 233 -17.53 2.44 16.36
CA HIS A 233 -18.81 2.55 17.06
C HIS A 233 -18.84 3.81 17.95
N ARG A 234 -17.82 4.01 18.78
CA ARG A 234 -17.70 5.20 19.64
C ARG A 234 -17.74 6.49 18.84
N VAL A 235 -17.03 6.53 17.71
CA VAL A 235 -17.01 7.69 16.80
C VAL A 235 -18.38 7.94 16.19
N LEU A 236 -19.10 6.89 15.77
CA LEU A 236 -20.44 7.00 15.22
C LEU A 236 -21.46 7.49 16.26
N GLU A 237 -21.41 6.94 17.48
CA GLU A 237 -22.25 7.39 18.60
C GLU A 237 -22.00 8.88 18.89
N TRP A 238 -20.73 9.27 19.03
CA TRP A 238 -20.37 10.67 19.23
C TRP A 238 -20.86 11.55 18.08
N ASN A 239 -20.70 11.12 16.82
CA ASN A 239 -21.14 11.91 15.67
C ASN A 239 -22.67 12.09 15.66
N ILE A 240 -23.44 11.08 16.08
CA ILE A 240 -24.91 11.15 16.18
C ILE A 240 -25.32 12.11 17.30
N GLU A 241 -24.70 11.99 18.48
CA GLU A 241 -24.97 12.86 19.64
C GLU A 241 -24.73 14.35 19.34
N HIS A 242 -23.80 14.64 18.43
CA HIS A 242 -23.44 16.00 18.01
C HIS A 242 -24.02 16.38 16.64
N GLU A 243 -24.96 15.59 16.10
CA GLU A 243 -25.65 15.85 14.83
C GLU A 243 -24.68 16.18 13.68
N CYS A 244 -23.61 15.41 13.54
CA CYS A 244 -22.57 15.57 12.51
C CYS A 244 -22.20 14.23 11.86
N GLU A 245 -23.10 13.26 11.86
CA GLU A 245 -22.88 11.88 11.41
C GLU A 245 -23.09 11.66 9.90
N SER A 246 -23.57 12.68 9.20
CA SER A 246 -23.76 12.66 7.75
C SER A 246 -23.24 13.95 7.11
N LEU A 247 -22.97 13.91 5.80
CA LEU A 247 -22.60 15.12 5.05
C LEU A 247 -23.68 16.20 5.13
N PHE A 248 -24.96 15.81 5.18
CA PHE A 248 -26.06 16.77 5.33
C PHE A 248 -26.05 17.44 6.71
N SER A 249 -25.96 16.65 7.78
CA SER A 249 -25.88 17.17 9.15
C SER A 249 -24.65 18.06 9.33
N LEU A 250 -23.51 17.66 8.75
CA LEU A 250 -22.28 18.46 8.73
C LEU A 250 -22.45 19.78 7.96
N ASN A 251 -23.15 19.78 6.82
CA ASN A 251 -23.41 21.02 6.08
C ASN A 251 -24.24 22.02 6.89
N GLU A 252 -25.13 21.56 7.78
CA GLU A 252 -25.84 22.47 8.69
C GLU A 252 -24.89 23.19 9.65
N TRP A 253 -23.86 22.50 10.15
CA TRP A 253 -22.79 23.11 10.95
C TRP A 253 -22.00 24.14 10.14
N ILE A 254 -21.56 23.75 8.93
CA ILE A 254 -20.74 24.59 8.05
C ILE A 254 -21.46 25.89 7.65
N GLU A 255 -22.75 25.78 7.39
CA GLU A 255 -23.59 26.90 6.95
C GLU A 255 -24.29 27.64 8.10
N ASN A 256 -23.98 27.26 9.35
CA ASN A 256 -24.56 27.82 10.57
C ASN A 256 -26.10 27.82 10.57
N ARG A 257 -26.71 26.72 10.12
CA ARG A 257 -28.17 26.52 10.08
C ARG A 257 -28.67 25.91 11.40
N ASN A 258 -29.96 26.07 11.68
CA ASN A 258 -30.63 25.42 12.82
C ASN A 258 -29.99 25.71 14.19
N GLY A 259 -29.34 26.87 14.36
CA GLY A 259 -28.69 27.26 15.61
C GLY A 259 -27.28 26.69 15.81
N LYS A 260 -26.71 26.02 14.80
CA LYS A 260 -25.34 25.49 14.83
C LYS A 260 -24.31 26.58 14.54
N ASP A 261 -23.14 26.50 15.19
CA ASP A 261 -21.94 27.30 14.87
C ASP A 261 -20.77 26.35 14.60
N ILE A 262 -20.18 26.41 13.41
CA ILE A 262 -19.03 25.57 13.05
C ILE A 262 -17.87 25.65 14.06
N ARG A 263 -17.67 26.79 14.71
CA ARG A 263 -16.61 26.96 15.75
C ARG A 263 -16.80 26.02 16.93
N GLU A 264 -18.06 25.74 17.27
CA GLU A 264 -18.39 24.82 18.35
C GLU A 264 -18.05 23.38 17.96
N LEU A 265 -18.44 22.94 16.75
CA LEU A 265 -18.08 21.60 16.26
C LEU A 265 -16.56 21.42 16.17
N VAL A 266 -15.82 22.44 15.70
CA VAL A 266 -14.35 22.41 15.67
C VAL A 266 -13.79 22.21 17.08
N LYS A 267 -14.25 23.00 18.06
CA LYS A 267 -13.81 22.88 19.45
C LYS A 267 -14.12 21.51 20.05
N LEU A 268 -15.32 20.98 19.81
CA LEU A 268 -15.76 19.68 20.32
C LEU A 268 -14.96 18.53 19.70
N SER A 269 -14.74 18.59 18.39
CA SER A 269 -13.97 17.58 17.65
C SER A 269 -12.50 17.58 18.05
N ASP A 270 -11.87 18.75 18.19
CA ASP A 270 -10.48 18.87 18.67
C ASP A 270 -10.35 18.40 20.12
N LYS A 271 -11.36 18.67 20.96
CA LYS A 271 -11.41 18.13 22.32
C LYS A 271 -11.48 16.60 22.31
N ARG A 272 -12.33 15.99 21.46
CA ARG A 272 -12.41 14.52 21.33
C ARG A 272 -11.05 13.92 21.00
N TYR A 273 -10.34 14.49 20.04
CA TYR A 273 -8.99 14.05 19.69
C TYR A 273 -8.02 14.18 20.88
N LYS A 274 -8.01 15.31 21.58
CA LYS A 274 -7.17 15.52 22.77
C LYS A 274 -7.49 14.52 23.89
N ASP A 275 -8.77 14.24 24.14
CA ASP A 275 -9.18 13.25 25.13
C ASP A 275 -8.66 11.85 24.75
N ASN A 276 -8.71 11.49 23.46
CA ASN A 276 -8.18 10.22 22.95
C ASN A 276 -6.64 10.10 23.12
N VAL A 277 -5.90 11.21 22.94
CA VAL A 277 -4.46 11.28 23.24
C VAL A 277 -4.21 11.15 24.75
N ASN A 278 -5.02 11.80 25.58
CA ASN A 278 -4.92 11.70 27.04
C ASN A 278 -5.17 10.27 27.54
N ASP A 279 -6.13 9.54 26.98
CA ASP A 279 -6.38 8.13 27.29
C ASP A 279 -5.14 7.26 27.00
N ALA A 280 -4.43 7.54 25.90
CA ALA A 280 -3.18 6.86 25.58
C ALA A 280 -2.06 7.23 26.57
N ILE A 281 -1.96 8.51 26.95
CA ILE A 281 -1.00 9.00 27.96
C ILE A 281 -1.24 8.33 29.32
N GLU A 282 -2.48 8.22 29.78
CA GLU A 282 -2.81 7.55 31.04
C GLU A 282 -2.35 6.09 31.05
N LYS A 283 -2.53 5.37 29.92
CA LYS A 283 -2.02 4.02 29.76
C LYS A 283 -0.48 3.97 29.79
N ILE A 284 0.21 4.87 29.11
CA ILE A 284 1.69 4.96 29.17
C ILE A 284 2.14 5.15 30.61
N LEU A 285 1.49 6.05 31.36
CA LEU A 285 1.83 6.34 32.74
C LEU A 285 1.61 5.15 33.68
N GLY A 286 0.62 4.31 33.39
CA GLY A 286 0.40 3.05 34.10
C GLY A 286 1.55 2.04 33.98
N HIS A 287 2.42 2.19 32.96
CA HIS A 287 3.52 1.29 32.65
C HIS A 287 4.89 2.01 32.58
N LYS A 288 4.98 3.25 33.07
CA LYS A 288 6.16 4.13 32.89
C LYS A 288 7.48 3.56 33.41
N ASP A 289 7.42 2.68 34.42
CA ASP A 289 8.62 2.11 35.06
C ASP A 289 9.20 0.94 34.25
N GLU A 290 8.42 0.39 33.30
CA GLU A 290 8.80 -0.74 32.44
C GLU A 290 9.16 -0.30 31.02
N ILE A 291 8.45 0.70 30.50
CA ILE A 291 8.58 1.18 29.13
C ILE A 291 9.93 1.86 28.92
N LYS A 292 10.64 1.43 27.87
CA LYS A 292 11.85 2.07 27.36
C LYS A 292 11.70 2.57 25.92
N VAL A 293 10.68 2.09 25.20
CA VAL A 293 10.41 2.46 23.82
C VAL A 293 8.92 2.71 23.62
N ILE A 294 8.57 3.88 23.10
CA ILE A 294 7.22 4.22 22.64
C ILE A 294 7.22 4.27 21.11
N ILE A 295 6.28 3.58 20.49
CA ILE A 295 6.14 3.48 19.04
C ILE A 295 4.78 4.08 18.66
N VAL A 296 4.80 5.17 17.90
CA VAL A 296 3.62 5.74 17.24
C VAL A 296 3.62 5.27 15.79
N ALA A 297 2.64 4.45 15.44
CA ALA A 297 2.53 3.83 14.13
C ALA A 297 1.14 3.99 13.53
N GLY A 298 1.05 3.94 12.21
CA GLY A 298 -0.16 4.33 11.50
C GLY A 298 0.11 4.67 10.04
N PRO A 299 -0.91 4.63 9.18
CA PRO A 299 -0.74 4.82 7.75
C PRO A 299 -0.35 6.25 7.35
N SER A 300 -0.03 6.47 6.07
CA SER A 300 0.37 7.80 5.59
C SER A 300 -0.75 8.82 5.81
N CYS A 301 -0.39 10.01 6.31
CA CYS A 301 -1.32 11.10 6.63
C CYS A 301 -2.39 10.78 7.71
N SER A 302 -2.09 9.90 8.66
CA SER A 302 -2.94 9.64 9.84
C SER A 302 -2.68 10.55 11.05
N ASN A 303 -1.90 11.63 10.90
CA ASN A 303 -1.49 12.53 11.98
C ASN A 303 -0.52 11.94 13.03
N LYS A 304 0.26 10.92 12.66
CA LYS A 304 1.30 10.33 13.51
C LYS A 304 2.25 11.38 14.08
N THR A 305 2.92 12.15 13.23
CA THR A 305 3.97 13.08 13.68
C THR A 305 3.43 14.13 14.62
N THR A 306 2.26 14.71 14.33
CA THR A 306 1.62 15.65 15.25
C THR A 306 1.27 14.98 16.57
N THR A 307 0.77 13.75 16.55
CA THR A 307 0.45 12.99 17.78
C THR A 307 1.70 12.63 18.58
N THR A 308 2.79 12.27 17.91
CA THR A 308 4.10 12.03 18.52
C THR A 308 4.58 13.26 19.27
N VAL A 309 4.55 14.44 18.63
CA VAL A 309 4.94 15.73 19.23
C VAL A 309 4.04 16.10 20.41
N ILE A 310 2.73 15.93 20.29
CA ILE A 310 1.78 16.21 21.38
C ILE A 310 2.03 15.26 22.56
N THR A 311 2.15 13.96 22.30
CA THR A 311 2.38 12.94 23.33
C THR A 311 3.69 13.22 24.09
N GLU A 312 4.77 13.50 23.37
CA GLU A 312 6.05 13.90 23.96
C GLU A 312 5.91 15.17 24.81
N THR A 313 5.23 16.20 24.30
CA THR A 313 5.02 17.48 24.99
C THR A 313 4.26 17.28 26.31
N GLU A 314 3.14 16.55 26.29
CA GLU A 314 2.33 16.33 27.48
C GLU A 314 3.04 15.44 28.52
N LEU A 315 3.72 14.36 28.08
CA LEU A 315 4.50 13.51 28.98
C LEU A 315 5.72 14.24 29.56
N SER A 316 6.31 15.17 28.81
CA SER A 316 7.44 15.99 29.29
C SER A 316 7.02 16.96 30.39
N LYS A 317 5.79 17.50 30.34
CA LYS A 317 5.24 18.38 31.42
C LYS A 317 5.17 17.68 32.78
N ILE A 318 5.08 16.36 32.79
CA ILE A 318 5.02 15.52 34.00
C ILE A 318 6.36 14.82 34.31
N GLY A 319 7.43 15.23 33.64
CA GLY A 319 8.81 14.89 34.00
C GLY A 319 9.42 13.69 33.28
N LEU A 320 8.73 13.09 32.31
CA LEU A 320 9.35 12.07 31.45
C LEU A 320 10.25 12.74 30.43
N LYS A 321 11.36 12.09 30.06
CA LYS A 321 12.27 12.57 29.03
C LYS A 321 12.25 11.62 27.85
N PHE A 322 12.33 12.18 26.65
CA PHE A 322 12.26 11.41 25.42
C PHE A 322 13.48 11.69 24.54
N LYS A 323 13.86 10.68 23.77
CA LYS A 323 14.81 10.83 22.67
C LYS A 323 14.20 10.26 21.42
N GLN A 324 13.95 11.12 20.43
CA GLN A 324 13.39 10.69 19.16
C GLN A 324 14.42 9.92 18.33
N LEU A 325 14.00 8.78 17.77
CA LEU A 325 14.75 8.05 16.76
C LEU A 325 13.97 8.03 15.46
N ASN A 326 14.47 8.74 14.46
CA ASN A 326 13.92 8.70 13.11
C ASN A 326 14.29 7.37 12.45
N VAL A 327 13.31 6.50 12.19
CA VAL A 327 13.53 5.19 11.58
C VAL A 327 13.84 5.29 10.09
N ASP A 328 13.42 6.37 9.43
CA ASP A 328 13.67 6.58 8.01
C ASP A 328 15.18 6.74 7.71
N ASP A 329 15.98 7.12 8.71
CA ASP A 329 17.44 7.12 8.58
C ASP A 329 18.05 5.73 8.34
N TYR A 330 17.28 4.67 8.60
CA TYR A 330 17.66 3.27 8.38
C TYR A 330 17.14 2.73 7.04
N PHE A 331 16.61 3.56 6.13
CA PHE A 331 16.38 3.13 4.75
C PHE A 331 17.66 2.59 4.13
N LYS A 332 17.55 1.52 3.36
CA LYS A 332 18.64 0.98 2.56
C LYS A 332 19.03 1.97 1.47
N ASN A 333 20.27 1.90 1.00
CA ASN A 333 20.69 2.66 -0.16
C ASN A 333 19.82 2.26 -1.37
N LEU A 334 19.61 3.18 -2.33
CA LEU A 334 18.79 2.92 -3.52
C LEU A 334 19.15 1.63 -4.26
N GLU A 335 20.43 1.25 -4.30
CA GLU A 335 20.87 0.02 -4.96
C GLU A 335 20.30 -1.26 -4.33
N ASP A 336 20.02 -1.23 -3.02
CA ASP A 336 19.50 -2.33 -2.21
C ASP A 336 18.00 -2.18 -1.90
N GLN A 337 17.38 -1.11 -2.38
CA GLN A 337 15.99 -0.78 -2.13
C GLN A 337 15.07 -1.76 -2.89
N PRO A 338 14.02 -2.31 -2.25
CA PRO A 338 13.03 -3.12 -2.95
C PRO A 338 12.41 -2.35 -4.11
N LYS A 339 12.10 -3.08 -5.18
CA LYS A 339 11.45 -2.54 -6.38
C LYS A 339 10.09 -3.18 -6.58
N ASP A 340 9.15 -2.41 -7.11
CA ASP A 340 7.83 -2.88 -7.48
C ASP A 340 7.83 -3.64 -8.83
N GLU A 341 6.64 -4.00 -9.31
CA GLU A 341 6.49 -4.76 -10.56
C GLU A 341 6.84 -3.97 -11.85
N PHE A 342 7.05 -2.66 -11.72
CA PHE A 342 7.45 -1.74 -12.79
C PHE A 342 8.95 -1.38 -12.70
N GLY A 343 9.63 -1.86 -11.66
CA GLY A 343 11.05 -1.60 -11.41
C GLY A 343 11.31 -0.29 -10.66
N ASP A 344 10.27 0.36 -10.12
CA ASP A 344 10.37 1.58 -9.33
C ASP A 344 10.58 1.24 -7.86
N TYR A 345 11.25 2.12 -7.11
CA TYR A 345 11.59 1.86 -5.69
C TYR A 345 10.35 1.90 -4.78
N ASP A 346 10.15 0.86 -3.99
CA ASP A 346 9.02 0.71 -3.07
C ASP A 346 9.45 1.02 -1.63
N PHE A 347 9.31 2.28 -1.21
CA PHE A 347 9.61 2.72 0.15
C PHE A 347 8.51 2.37 1.18
N GLU A 348 7.37 1.85 0.73
CA GLU A 348 6.21 1.55 1.58
C GLU A 348 6.25 0.09 2.08
N MET A 349 7.31 -0.67 1.79
CA MET A 349 7.58 -2.02 2.30
C MET A 349 8.52 -1.98 3.50
N PRO A 350 8.30 -2.77 4.57
CA PRO A 350 9.24 -2.86 5.70
C PRO A 350 10.65 -3.26 5.28
N GLU A 351 10.80 -4.03 4.21
CA GLU A 351 12.08 -4.47 3.66
C GLU A 351 12.95 -3.32 3.10
N ALA A 352 12.36 -2.14 2.89
CA ALA A 352 13.08 -0.90 2.63
C ALA A 352 14.01 -0.49 3.77
N ILE A 353 13.65 -0.88 5.00
CA ILE A 353 14.41 -0.55 6.21
C ILE A 353 15.42 -1.66 6.48
N ASP A 354 16.64 -1.27 6.85
CA ASP A 354 17.67 -2.17 7.36
C ASP A 354 17.37 -2.53 8.81
N MET A 355 16.43 -3.47 8.95
CA MET A 355 15.97 -3.96 10.24
C MET A 355 17.09 -4.64 11.03
N ASP A 356 18.10 -5.21 10.38
CA ASP A 356 19.20 -5.88 11.08
C ASP A 356 20.04 -4.85 11.84
N LEU A 357 20.47 -3.78 11.16
CA LEU A 357 21.17 -2.65 11.78
C LEU A 357 20.31 -1.95 12.84
N LEU A 358 19.02 -1.73 12.54
CA LEU A 358 18.11 -1.09 13.48
C LEU A 358 17.95 -1.90 14.78
N ASN A 359 17.83 -3.23 14.68
CA ASN A 359 17.73 -4.10 15.84
C ASN A 359 19.06 -4.24 16.60
N GLU A 360 20.20 -4.13 15.92
CA GLU A 360 21.49 -3.99 16.60
C GLU A 360 21.53 -2.72 17.46
N HIS A 361 21.16 -1.60 16.87
CA HIS A 361 21.14 -0.32 17.56
C HIS A 361 20.14 -0.28 18.72
N PHE A 362 18.96 -0.90 18.59
CA PHE A 362 18.05 -1.04 19.73
C PHE A 362 18.66 -1.84 20.89
N ARG A 363 19.38 -2.94 20.63
CA ARG A 363 20.05 -3.70 21.71
C ARG A 363 21.09 -2.86 22.42
N ASP A 364 21.91 -2.13 21.66
CA ASP A 364 22.98 -1.33 22.22
C ASP A 364 22.45 -0.12 22.99
N LEU A 365 21.42 0.57 22.47
CA LEU A 365 20.78 1.69 23.17
C LEU A 365 20.11 1.24 24.48
N LEU A 366 19.39 0.12 24.47
CA LEU A 366 18.76 -0.42 25.69
C LEU A 366 19.78 -0.99 26.69
N ALA A 367 21.00 -1.26 26.25
CA ALA A 367 22.13 -1.63 27.10
C ALA A 367 22.95 -0.41 27.58
N GLY A 368 22.52 0.82 27.29
CA GLY A 368 23.18 2.06 27.70
C GLY A 368 24.44 2.40 26.89
N LYS A 369 24.61 1.82 25.69
CA LYS A 369 25.74 2.13 24.81
C LYS A 369 25.39 3.21 23.80
N SER A 370 26.40 3.95 23.34
CA SER A 370 26.27 4.82 22.17
C SER A 370 26.35 4.01 20.87
N ILE A 371 25.66 4.51 19.84
CA ILE A 371 25.61 3.98 18.48
C ILE A 371 26.09 5.05 17.51
N GLN A 372 26.44 4.62 16.29
CA GLN A 372 26.63 5.52 15.15
C GLN A 372 25.35 5.46 14.30
N LYS A 373 24.41 6.35 14.60
CA LYS A 373 23.12 6.40 13.89
C LYS A 373 23.36 6.89 12.46
N PRO A 374 22.86 6.18 11.43
CA PRO A 374 22.91 6.69 10.06
C PRO A 374 22.10 7.97 9.90
N CYS A 375 22.43 8.72 8.86
CA CYS A 375 21.61 9.79 8.32
C CYS A 375 21.30 9.44 6.88
N TYR A 376 20.02 9.31 6.53
CA TYR A 376 19.60 8.99 5.16
C TYR A 376 19.27 10.25 4.38
N ASN A 377 19.92 10.44 3.24
CA ASN A 377 19.66 11.56 2.36
C ASN A 377 18.71 11.15 1.24
N PHE A 378 17.46 11.65 1.29
CA PHE A 378 16.44 11.33 0.29
C PHE A 378 16.74 11.87 -1.11
N LEU A 379 17.57 12.91 -1.25
CA LEU A 379 17.96 13.46 -2.55
C LEU A 379 19.00 12.56 -3.24
N SER A 380 20.00 12.09 -2.50
CA SER A 380 21.03 11.19 -3.02
C SER A 380 20.61 9.71 -2.99
N GLY A 381 19.62 9.38 -2.15
CA GLY A 381 19.14 8.03 -1.90
C GLY A 381 20.17 7.13 -1.22
N LYS A 382 21.01 7.70 -0.35
CA LYS A 382 22.11 7.00 0.32
C LYS A 382 22.24 7.43 1.77
N ARG A 383 22.82 6.55 2.59
CA ARG A 383 23.36 6.90 3.92
C ARG A 383 24.73 7.55 3.73
N ASP A 384 24.78 8.87 3.78
CA ASP A 384 25.99 9.65 3.49
C ASP A 384 26.66 10.23 4.74
N ALA A 385 26.04 10.10 5.92
CA ALA A 385 26.63 10.48 7.20
C ALA A 385 26.22 9.53 8.34
N MET A 386 26.96 9.65 9.45
CA MET A 386 26.67 8.98 10.72
C MET A 386 26.77 10.03 11.84
N ALA A 387 25.94 9.89 12.86
CA ALA A 387 25.95 10.74 14.05
C ALA A 387 25.99 9.88 15.31
N GLU A 388 26.78 10.30 16.30
CA GLU A 388 26.76 9.67 17.61
C GLU A 388 25.38 9.86 18.25
N PHE A 389 24.80 8.76 18.72
CA PHE A 389 23.49 8.74 19.37
C PHE A 389 23.57 7.80 20.58
N PHE A 390 23.00 8.19 21.71
CA PHE A 390 22.95 7.38 22.93
C PHE A 390 21.63 7.62 23.63
N LEU A 391 21.11 6.67 24.39
CA LEU A 391 19.89 6.83 25.18
C LEU A 391 20.27 6.91 26.66
N ALA A 392 19.91 7.98 27.36
CA ALA A 392 20.18 8.08 28.79
C ALA A 392 19.25 7.15 29.60
N ASP A 393 19.66 6.78 30.82
CA ASP A 393 18.91 5.83 31.66
C ASP A 393 17.49 6.31 32.02
N ASP A 394 17.30 7.63 32.09
CA ASP A 394 16.04 8.32 32.39
C ASP A 394 15.30 8.83 31.14
N GLU A 395 15.78 8.48 29.94
CA GLU A 395 15.13 8.77 28.67
C GLU A 395 14.36 7.55 28.12
N ILE A 396 13.23 7.83 27.47
CA ILE A 396 12.44 6.86 26.72
C ILE A 396 12.66 7.11 25.23
N LEU A 397 12.94 6.05 24.47
CA LEU A 397 13.09 6.13 23.03
C LEU A 397 11.73 6.34 22.37
N LEU A 398 11.56 7.41 21.62
CA LEU A 398 10.31 7.71 20.90
C LEU A 398 10.49 7.47 19.41
N ILE A 399 9.60 6.66 18.83
CA ILE A 399 9.67 6.22 17.45
C ILE A 399 8.37 6.60 16.74
N ASP A 400 8.46 7.46 15.74
CA ASP A 400 7.41 7.63 14.73
C ASP A 400 7.78 6.79 13.51
N CYS A 401 6.95 5.81 13.15
CA CYS A 401 7.24 4.95 12.01
C CYS A 401 5.97 4.38 11.37
N LEU A 402 5.90 4.45 10.04
CA LEU A 402 4.85 3.80 9.24
C LEU A 402 4.70 2.32 9.60
N HIS A 403 5.84 1.60 9.68
CA HIS A 403 5.90 0.16 9.95
C HIS A 403 6.24 -0.18 11.40
N GLY A 404 6.02 0.74 12.35
CA GLY A 404 6.35 0.53 13.77
C GLY A 404 5.71 -0.74 14.39
N LEU A 405 4.58 -1.19 13.84
CA LEU A 405 3.88 -2.41 14.28
C LEU A 405 4.42 -3.70 13.66
N TYR A 406 5.25 -3.62 12.62
CA TYR A 406 5.83 -4.79 11.99
C TYR A 406 6.81 -5.47 12.94
N ARG A 407 6.50 -6.69 13.38
CA ARG A 407 7.20 -7.38 14.48
C ARG A 407 8.72 -7.46 14.30
N LYS A 408 9.20 -7.63 13.07
CA LYS A 408 10.63 -7.70 12.77
C LYS A 408 11.36 -6.37 12.96
N LEU A 409 10.67 -5.24 12.80
CA LEU A 409 11.25 -3.91 12.94
C LEU A 409 11.86 -3.70 14.33
N THR A 410 11.19 -4.18 15.37
CA THR A 410 11.61 -4.01 16.77
C THR A 410 11.84 -5.34 17.50
N ALA A 411 12.16 -6.42 16.77
CA ALA A 411 12.27 -7.78 17.31
C ALA A 411 13.24 -7.92 18.51
N SER A 412 14.27 -7.07 18.57
CA SER A 412 15.27 -7.04 19.63
C SER A 412 14.81 -6.39 20.94
N VAL A 413 13.77 -5.55 20.89
CA VAL A 413 13.24 -4.88 22.07
C VAL A 413 12.25 -5.83 22.76
N PRO A 414 12.37 -6.11 24.06
CA PRO A 414 11.42 -6.95 24.77
C PRO A 414 10.01 -6.35 24.79
N ALA A 415 8.97 -7.19 24.73
CA ALA A 415 7.58 -6.72 24.65
C ALA A 415 7.17 -5.83 25.83
N HIS A 416 7.59 -6.14 27.06
CA HIS A 416 7.28 -5.36 28.26
C HIS A 416 8.00 -3.99 28.30
N ASN A 417 9.04 -3.80 27.51
CA ASN A 417 9.71 -2.49 27.36
C ASN A 417 9.08 -1.62 26.26
N LYS A 418 8.06 -2.11 25.56
CA LYS A 418 7.40 -1.40 24.46
C LYS A 418 6.04 -0.88 24.89
N PHE A 419 5.70 0.29 24.38
CA PHE A 419 4.34 0.74 24.28
C PHE A 419 4.06 1.14 22.84
N SER A 420 3.03 0.56 22.24
CA SER A 420 2.68 0.73 20.83
C SER A 420 1.32 1.42 20.69
N ILE A 421 1.32 2.50 19.92
CA ILE A 421 0.15 3.32 19.63
C ILE A 421 -0.14 3.17 18.15
N TYR A 422 -1.33 2.68 17.80
CA TYR A 422 -1.86 2.78 16.45
C TYR A 422 -2.67 4.07 16.31
N ILE A 423 -2.43 4.83 15.26
CA ILE A 423 -3.23 6.02 14.94
C ILE A 423 -3.79 5.96 13.52
N GLU A 424 -5.08 6.24 13.40
CA GLU A 424 -5.80 6.31 12.14
C GLU A 424 -6.69 7.55 12.08
N SER A 425 -6.91 8.06 10.88
CA SER A 425 -7.74 9.24 10.62
C SER A 425 -9.20 8.82 10.39
N MET A 426 -9.82 8.07 11.32
CA MET A 426 -11.16 7.48 11.17
C MET A 426 -12.26 8.56 11.11
N ASN A 427 -12.43 9.13 9.92
CA ASN A 427 -13.55 9.99 9.56
C ASN A 427 -14.72 9.13 9.10
N ILE A 428 -15.78 9.09 9.91
CA ILE A 428 -16.92 8.21 9.66
C ILE A 428 -18.20 9.04 9.53
N LEU A 429 -18.50 9.47 8.32
CA LEU A 429 -19.68 10.24 7.94
C LEU A 429 -20.48 9.46 6.92
N ARG A 430 -21.81 9.53 6.96
CA ARG A 430 -22.68 9.01 5.90
C ARG A 430 -22.73 10.00 4.74
N ASN A 431 -22.53 9.51 3.52
CA ASN A 431 -22.70 10.29 2.30
C ASN A 431 -24.17 10.33 1.84
N SER A 432 -24.41 10.90 0.67
CA SER A 432 -25.75 11.02 0.05
C SER A 432 -26.43 9.69 -0.24
N GLU A 433 -25.67 8.60 -0.37
CA GLU A 433 -26.16 7.24 -0.64
C GLU A 433 -26.32 6.41 0.65
N GLY A 434 -26.06 7.00 1.82
CA GLY A 434 -26.09 6.31 3.11
C GLY A 434 -24.89 5.39 3.37
N THR A 435 -23.86 5.43 2.51
CA THR A 435 -22.59 4.71 2.74
C THR A 435 -21.61 5.58 3.51
N TYR A 436 -20.68 4.94 4.23
CA TYR A 436 -19.71 5.66 5.05
C TYR A 436 -18.53 6.19 4.21
N THR A 437 -18.01 7.35 4.59
CA THR A 437 -16.72 7.86 4.13
C THR A 437 -15.62 6.84 4.40
N ARG A 438 -14.69 6.70 3.45
CA ARG A 438 -13.48 5.91 3.67
C ARG A 438 -12.37 6.82 4.16
N TRP A 439 -11.89 6.61 5.37
CA TRP A 439 -10.78 7.40 5.92
C TRP A 439 -9.50 7.30 5.08
N ALA A 440 -9.28 6.20 4.37
CA ALA A 440 -8.20 6.10 3.39
C ALA A 440 -8.31 7.18 2.30
N ASP A 441 -9.52 7.53 1.84
CA ASP A 441 -9.70 8.58 0.84
C ASP A 441 -9.50 9.98 1.46
N ILE A 442 -9.89 10.17 2.72
CA ILE A 442 -9.61 11.41 3.47
C ILE A 442 -8.09 11.59 3.65
N ARG A 443 -7.36 10.52 3.97
CA ARG A 443 -5.89 10.53 4.03
C ARG A 443 -5.26 10.80 2.67
N MET A 444 -5.85 10.31 1.57
CA MET A 444 -5.40 10.64 0.22
C MET A 444 -5.51 12.15 -0.06
N LEU A 445 -6.60 12.79 0.35
CA LEU A 445 -6.76 14.25 0.25
C LEU A 445 -5.73 15.01 1.10
N LYS A 446 -5.49 14.57 2.34
CA LYS A 446 -4.40 15.10 3.18
C LYS A 446 -3.03 14.95 2.49
N ARG A 447 -2.78 13.79 1.86
CA ARG A 447 -1.55 13.50 1.12
C ARG A 447 -1.40 14.39 -0.11
N MET A 448 -2.48 14.67 -0.86
CA MET A 448 -2.45 15.63 -1.98
C MET A 448 -1.94 17.00 -1.55
N ILE A 449 -2.43 17.52 -0.41
CA ILE A 449 -1.97 18.82 0.12
C ILE A 449 -0.49 18.77 0.48
N ARG A 450 -0.07 17.74 1.23
CA ARG A 450 1.33 17.58 1.65
C ARG A 450 2.26 17.45 0.45
N ASP A 451 1.89 16.61 -0.52
CA ASP A 451 2.75 16.26 -1.64
C ASP A 451 2.91 17.46 -2.60
N VAL A 452 1.87 18.28 -2.79
CA VAL A 452 1.95 19.55 -3.52
C VAL A 452 2.84 20.56 -2.80
N LYS A 453 2.68 20.73 -1.48
CA LYS A 453 3.41 21.74 -0.71
C LYS A 453 4.88 21.41 -0.51
N TYR A 454 5.20 20.15 -0.23
CA TYR A 454 6.52 19.76 0.31
C TYR A 454 7.29 18.76 -0.54
N ARG A 455 6.67 18.14 -1.57
CA ARG A 455 7.31 17.05 -2.34
C ARG A 455 7.33 17.26 -3.85
N GLY A 456 6.72 18.33 -4.36
CA GLY A 456 6.72 18.65 -5.79
C GLY A 456 5.87 17.71 -6.65
N TYR A 457 4.97 16.92 -6.06
CA TYR A 457 4.05 16.06 -6.80
C TYR A 457 2.68 16.72 -6.96
N GLY A 458 2.10 16.60 -8.15
CA GLY A 458 0.72 17.03 -8.40
C GLY A 458 -0.30 16.11 -7.73
N THR A 459 -1.50 16.63 -7.50
CA THR A 459 -2.63 15.87 -6.92
C THR A 459 -3.03 14.68 -7.78
N GLY A 460 -2.99 14.81 -9.12
CA GLY A 460 -3.27 13.72 -10.06
C GLY A 460 -2.27 12.57 -9.93
N GLN A 461 -0.97 12.89 -9.75
CA GLN A 461 0.06 11.88 -9.48
C GLN A 461 -0.18 11.20 -8.14
N THR A 462 -0.56 11.95 -7.11
CA THR A 462 -0.92 11.39 -5.79
C THR A 462 -2.09 10.42 -5.90
N LEU A 463 -3.17 10.80 -6.60
CA LEU A 463 -4.33 9.94 -6.85
C LEU A 463 -3.91 8.64 -7.55
N ALA A 464 -3.13 8.79 -8.63
CA ALA A 464 -2.65 7.68 -9.43
C ALA A 464 -1.77 6.71 -8.61
N HIS A 465 -0.91 7.24 -7.72
CA HIS A 465 0.02 6.46 -6.92
C HIS A 465 -0.60 5.87 -5.64
N TRP A 466 -1.75 6.37 -5.19
CA TRP A 466 -2.40 5.95 -3.94
C TRP A 466 -2.59 4.42 -3.76
N PRO A 467 -2.91 3.61 -4.80
CA PRO A 467 -3.01 2.15 -4.65
C PRO A 467 -1.75 1.46 -4.11
N TYR A 468 -0.55 2.00 -4.41
CA TYR A 468 0.72 1.43 -3.94
C TYR A 468 0.93 1.71 -2.45
N VAL A 469 0.63 2.94 -2.04
CA VAL A 469 0.59 3.34 -0.62
C VAL A 469 -0.36 2.44 0.16
N ARG A 470 -1.58 2.25 -0.36
CA ARG A 470 -2.59 1.36 0.23
C ARG A 470 -2.07 -0.07 0.36
N LYS A 471 -1.41 -0.61 -0.66
CA LYS A 471 -0.85 -1.96 -0.62
C LYS A 471 0.12 -2.14 0.56
N GLY A 472 1.00 -1.18 0.84
CA GLY A 472 1.88 -1.22 2.00
C GLY A 472 1.12 -1.24 3.33
N GLU A 473 0.15 -0.35 3.47
CA GLU A 473 -0.70 -0.24 4.67
C GLU A 473 -1.47 -1.53 4.96
N LEU A 474 -2.14 -2.10 3.94
CA LEU A 474 -2.98 -3.29 4.05
C LEU A 474 -2.19 -4.54 4.44
N LYS A 475 -0.92 -4.64 4.02
CA LYS A 475 -0.08 -5.84 4.25
C LYS A 475 0.76 -5.75 5.52
N HIS A 476 1.21 -4.54 5.88
CA HIS A 476 2.27 -4.37 6.88
C HIS A 476 1.88 -3.51 8.09
N ILE A 477 0.71 -2.86 8.08
CA ILE A 477 0.23 -2.04 9.21
C ILE A 477 -1.07 -2.60 9.76
N LEU A 478 -2.13 -2.64 8.94
CA LEU A 478 -3.48 -2.98 9.39
C LEU A 478 -3.61 -4.37 10.04
N PRO A 479 -2.87 -5.41 9.63
CA PRO A 479 -2.96 -6.71 10.29
C PRO A 479 -2.54 -6.70 11.77
N TYR A 480 -1.84 -5.66 12.24
CA TYR A 480 -1.31 -5.57 13.60
C TYR A 480 -2.14 -4.67 14.54
N ILE A 481 -3.24 -4.07 14.09
CA ILE A 481 -3.96 -3.03 14.87
C ILE A 481 -4.46 -3.53 16.23
N PHE A 482 -4.91 -4.78 16.36
CA PHE A 482 -5.37 -5.33 17.65
C PHE A 482 -4.22 -5.85 18.52
N SER A 483 -2.99 -5.68 18.06
CA SER A 483 -1.80 -6.01 18.83
C SER A 483 -1.14 -4.80 19.51
N THR A 484 -1.77 -3.62 19.41
CA THR A 484 -1.30 -2.37 20.02
C THR A 484 -1.90 -2.10 21.39
N ASP A 485 -1.20 -1.31 22.20
CA ASP A 485 -1.59 -0.98 23.58
C ASP A 485 -2.62 0.17 23.62
N ALA A 486 -2.56 1.07 22.64
CA ALA A 486 -3.53 2.14 22.45
C ALA A 486 -3.86 2.36 20.98
N VAL A 487 -5.09 2.81 20.74
CA VAL A 487 -5.57 3.27 19.43
C VAL A 487 -6.00 4.71 19.59
N ILE A 488 -5.54 5.59 18.70
CA ILE A 488 -5.92 6.99 18.64
C ILE A 488 -6.65 7.25 17.32
N ASN A 489 -7.80 7.90 17.39
CA ASN A 489 -8.50 8.41 16.23
C ASN A 489 -8.24 9.91 16.02
N SER A 490 -7.54 10.26 14.94
CA SER A 490 -7.31 11.64 14.51
C SER A 490 -8.31 12.16 13.49
N GLY A 491 -9.28 11.34 13.07
CA GLY A 491 -10.35 11.74 12.17
C GLY A 491 -11.27 12.77 12.83
N LEU A 492 -11.56 13.85 12.12
CA LEU A 492 -12.38 14.97 12.60
C LEU A 492 -13.55 15.18 11.64
N PRO A 493 -14.82 15.26 12.10
CA PRO A 493 -15.97 15.41 11.21
C PRO A 493 -15.84 16.59 10.23
N TYR A 494 -15.29 17.72 10.70
CA TYR A 494 -15.14 18.94 9.90
C TYR A 494 -13.96 18.92 8.92
N GLU A 495 -13.14 17.86 8.90
CA GLU A 495 -11.93 17.86 8.07
C GLU A 495 -12.23 17.79 6.57
N LEU A 496 -13.29 17.10 6.15
CA LEU A 496 -13.63 16.99 4.73
C LEU A 496 -13.96 18.37 4.09
N PRO A 497 -14.81 19.22 4.69
CA PRO A 497 -14.98 20.62 4.28
C PRO A 497 -13.67 21.43 4.22
N VAL A 498 -12.77 21.22 5.19
CA VAL A 498 -11.47 21.90 5.28
C VAL A 498 -10.55 21.47 4.15
N LEU A 499 -10.50 20.18 3.87
CA LEU A 499 -9.73 19.61 2.76
C LEU A 499 -10.29 20.08 1.41
N LYS A 500 -11.61 20.18 1.24
CA LYS A 500 -12.24 20.79 0.06
C LYS A 500 -11.73 22.21 -0.16
N LYS A 501 -11.71 23.03 0.90
CA LYS A 501 -11.23 24.42 0.82
C LYS A 501 -9.74 24.51 0.52
N ALA A 502 -8.92 23.66 1.17
CA ALA A 502 -7.47 23.66 1.00
C ALA A 502 -7.00 23.10 -0.36
N LEU A 503 -7.83 22.30 -1.04
CA LEU A 503 -7.56 21.74 -2.37
C LEU A 503 -8.28 22.49 -3.50
N GLU A 504 -8.89 23.64 -3.20
CA GLU A 504 -9.58 24.47 -4.20
C GLU A 504 -8.64 24.82 -5.36
N GLY A 505 -9.04 24.47 -6.59
CA GLY A 505 -8.23 24.66 -7.81
C GLY A 505 -7.08 23.67 -8.01
N LEU A 506 -6.87 22.72 -7.08
CA LEU A 506 -5.78 21.73 -7.16
C LEU A 506 -6.28 20.31 -7.46
N LEU A 507 -7.57 20.02 -7.33
CA LEU A 507 -8.10 18.67 -7.53
C LEU A 507 -7.95 18.19 -9.00
N PRO A 508 -7.66 16.90 -9.26
CA PRO A 508 -7.57 16.37 -10.62
C PRO A 508 -8.90 16.50 -11.36
N ASP A 509 -8.92 17.08 -12.55
CA ASP A 509 -10.13 17.26 -13.35
C ASP A 509 -10.73 15.95 -13.89
N ASP A 510 -11.92 16.06 -14.48
CA ASP A 510 -12.66 14.91 -15.03
C ASP A 510 -11.91 14.25 -16.19
N GLU A 511 -11.18 15.04 -16.99
CA GLU A 511 -10.36 14.54 -18.09
C GLU A 511 -9.25 13.62 -17.56
N PHE A 512 -8.55 14.03 -16.50
CA PHE A 512 -7.55 13.19 -15.85
C PHE A 512 -8.15 11.93 -15.23
N ILE A 513 -9.30 12.04 -14.56
CA ILE A 513 -9.97 10.89 -13.95
C ILE A 513 -10.40 9.89 -15.03
N ASP A 514 -11.02 10.35 -16.12
CA ASP A 514 -11.42 9.48 -17.23
C ASP A 514 -10.22 8.85 -17.95
N LYS A 515 -9.10 9.56 -18.04
CA LYS A 515 -7.83 9.02 -18.54
C LYS A 515 -7.38 7.80 -17.73
N LEU A 516 -7.50 7.82 -16.40
CA LEU A 516 -7.16 6.65 -15.56
C LEU A 516 -8.00 5.42 -15.95
N ARG A 517 -9.28 5.60 -16.24
CA ARG A 517 -10.14 4.50 -16.71
C ARG A 517 -9.69 3.98 -18.07
N GLN A 518 -9.37 4.86 -19.01
CA GLN A 518 -8.88 4.51 -20.35
C GLN A 518 -7.55 3.75 -20.29
N GLU A 519 -6.68 4.10 -19.33
CA GLU A 519 -5.41 3.41 -19.05
C GLU A 519 -5.60 2.07 -18.29
N GLY A 520 -6.84 1.70 -17.93
CA GLY A 520 -7.13 0.49 -17.14
C GLY A 520 -6.81 0.61 -15.65
N ARG A 521 -6.54 1.82 -15.15
CA ARG A 521 -6.22 2.10 -13.74
C ARG A 521 -7.51 2.32 -12.94
N LEU A 522 -8.28 1.25 -12.78
CA LEU A 522 -9.61 1.32 -12.16
C LEU A 522 -9.60 1.68 -10.67
N ASP A 523 -8.58 1.26 -9.90
CA ASP A 523 -8.47 1.61 -8.47
C ASP A 523 -8.43 3.13 -8.24
N PRO A 524 -7.45 3.88 -8.79
CA PRO A 524 -7.42 5.33 -8.62
C PRO A 524 -8.60 6.03 -9.31
N TYR A 525 -9.13 5.49 -10.41
CA TYR A 525 -10.36 6.00 -11.04
C TYR A 525 -11.56 5.95 -10.08
N VAL A 526 -11.86 4.77 -9.50
CA VAL A 526 -12.99 4.57 -8.58
C VAL A 526 -12.85 5.47 -7.34
N ARG A 527 -11.63 5.67 -6.84
CA ARG A 527 -11.36 6.62 -5.75
C ARG A 527 -11.59 8.06 -6.17
N GLY A 528 -11.12 8.45 -7.36
CA GLY A 528 -11.31 9.78 -7.92
C GLY A 528 -12.79 10.14 -7.99
N ILE A 529 -13.61 9.27 -8.59
CA ILE A 529 -15.06 9.44 -8.68
C ILE A 529 -15.72 9.52 -7.29
N ARG A 530 -15.36 8.62 -6.37
CA ARG A 530 -15.92 8.62 -5.02
C ARG A 530 -15.59 9.89 -4.24
N VAL A 531 -14.33 10.32 -4.28
CA VAL A 531 -13.87 11.54 -3.61
C VAL A 531 -14.51 12.78 -4.22
N ARG A 532 -14.63 12.83 -5.56
CA ARG A 532 -15.34 13.90 -6.26
C ARG A 532 -16.78 14.02 -5.75
N GLY A 533 -17.52 12.90 -5.71
CA GLY A 533 -18.89 12.88 -5.18
C GLY A 533 -18.99 13.36 -3.72
N LEU A 534 -18.03 13.00 -2.86
CA LEU A 534 -17.97 13.49 -1.48
C LEU A 534 -17.73 15.01 -1.43
N LEU A 535 -16.77 15.50 -2.21
CA LEU A 535 -16.40 16.92 -2.25
C LEU A 535 -17.48 17.78 -2.91
N ASP A 536 -18.23 17.27 -3.87
CA ASP A 536 -19.36 17.98 -4.48
C ASP A 536 -20.55 18.10 -3.53
N THR A 537 -20.76 17.10 -2.68
CA THR A 537 -21.87 17.06 -1.70
C THR A 537 -21.61 17.91 -0.46
N VAL A 538 -20.36 17.98 0.00
CA VAL A 538 -20.00 18.70 1.23
C VAL A 538 -19.85 20.21 0.97
N SER A 539 -20.35 21.04 1.88
CA SER A 539 -20.16 22.49 1.82
C SER A 539 -18.71 22.84 2.12
N ALA A 540 -18.16 23.85 1.42
CA ALA A 540 -16.78 24.27 1.65
C ALA A 540 -16.65 24.95 3.02
N PHE A 541 -15.54 24.70 3.73
CA PHE A 541 -15.28 25.38 4.98
C PHE A 541 -15.19 26.91 4.76
N PRO A 542 -15.83 27.75 5.60
CA PRO A 542 -15.97 29.17 5.33
C PRO A 542 -14.63 29.92 5.38
N ASP A 543 -13.82 29.64 6.42
CA ASP A 543 -12.54 30.31 6.65
C ASP A 543 -11.62 29.41 7.48
N LEU A 544 -10.42 29.12 6.97
CA LEU A 544 -9.44 28.26 7.62
C LEU A 544 -8.86 28.88 8.90
N ASP A 545 -8.97 30.19 9.10
CA ASP A 545 -8.49 30.88 10.31
C ASP A 545 -9.35 30.57 11.55
N LEU A 546 -10.56 30.00 11.36
CA LEU A 546 -11.41 29.54 12.46
C LEU A 546 -10.87 28.27 13.15
N ILE A 547 -9.90 27.59 12.55
CA ILE A 547 -9.33 26.35 13.09
C ILE A 547 -8.24 26.72 14.11
N PRO A 548 -8.27 26.21 15.34
CA PRO A 548 -7.20 26.47 16.31
C PRO A 548 -5.83 25.99 15.80
N GLY A 549 -4.76 26.70 16.17
CA GLY A 549 -3.39 26.29 15.80
C GLY A 549 -2.96 24.94 16.39
N GLU A 550 -3.60 24.52 17.48
CA GLU A 550 -3.37 23.23 18.14
C GLU A 550 -4.14 22.07 17.49
N SER A 551 -5.00 22.33 16.50
CA SER A 551 -5.77 21.29 15.83
C SER A 551 -4.83 20.36 15.01
N PRO A 552 -5.03 19.03 15.03
CA PRO A 552 -4.16 18.13 14.26
C PRO A 552 -4.25 18.35 12.75
N ILE A 553 -5.36 18.90 12.22
CA ILE A 553 -5.49 19.17 10.78
C ILE A 553 -4.49 20.25 10.29
N ARG A 554 -3.98 21.08 11.21
CA ARG A 554 -2.97 22.13 10.92
C ARG A 554 -1.66 21.56 10.38
N GLU A 555 -1.38 20.27 10.59
CA GLU A 555 -0.29 19.55 9.93
C GLU A 555 -0.31 19.72 8.41
N PHE A 556 -1.49 19.70 7.79
CA PHE A 556 -1.64 19.72 6.33
C PHE A 556 -1.97 21.11 5.80
N ILE A 557 -2.87 21.82 6.47
CA ILE A 557 -3.33 23.13 5.97
C ILE A 557 -2.40 24.29 6.35
N GLY A 558 -1.48 24.09 7.30
CA GLY A 558 -0.57 25.12 7.82
C GLY A 558 -1.18 25.91 8.99
N GLY A 559 -0.34 26.70 9.69
CA GLY A 559 -0.75 27.48 10.86
C GLY A 559 -0.74 26.69 12.18
N SER A 560 0.05 25.62 12.28
CA SER A 560 0.19 24.86 13.53
C SER A 560 0.98 25.64 14.58
N THR A 561 0.59 25.50 15.85
CA THR A 561 1.40 25.96 17.00
C THR A 561 2.48 24.95 17.39
N TYR A 562 2.42 23.72 16.87
CA TYR A 562 3.45 22.71 17.05
C TYR A 562 4.51 22.80 15.95
N ILE A 563 5.76 22.51 16.30
CA ILE A 563 6.84 22.35 15.33
C ILE A 563 6.76 20.92 14.81
N ILE A 564 6.46 20.76 13.51
CA ILE A 564 6.26 19.45 12.88
C ILE A 564 7.47 19.18 11.96
N PRO A 565 8.33 18.18 12.27
CA PRO A 565 9.63 18.00 11.62
C PRO A 565 9.64 17.85 10.10
N HIS A 566 8.56 17.38 9.48
CA HIS A 566 8.50 17.12 8.03
C HIS A 566 7.84 18.25 7.21
N ASN A 567 7.46 19.36 7.86
CA ASN A 567 6.89 20.54 7.22
C ASN A 567 7.94 21.64 6.94
N ASP A 568 9.21 21.38 7.24
CA ASP A 568 10.36 22.26 7.03
C ASP A 568 11.21 21.85 5.82
#